data_AF-A0A380QBS4-F1
#
_entry.id   AF-A0A380QBS4-F1
#
_cell.length_a   1.000
_cell.length_b   1.000
_cell.length_c   1.000
_cell.angle_alpha   90.00
_cell.angle_beta   90.00
_cell.angle_gamma   90.00
#
_symmetry.space_group_name_H-M   'P 1'
#
loop_
_entity.id
_entity.type
_entity.pdbx_description
1 polymer ?
#
loop_
_entity_poly.entity_id
_entity_poly.type
_entity_poly.pdbx_seq_one_letter_code
_entity_poly.pdbx_strand_id
1 'polypeptide(L)'
;MGVFATRSTFRPNPIGMSLIELKGIRCQNGEVILALGSLDLVDGTPVIDIKPYLPFAESQPQARAGFAQSAPDTDMQVCFSPAAEQQLAHHQQRYPHLRRFISQVLAQDPRPAYRKDDNESREYAVLLLEFNVRWRVIGQQTEVLSLDPR
;
A
#
# COMPACT_ATOMS: atom_id res chain seq x y z
N MET A 1 20.16 -6.17 11.29
CA MET A 1 20.90 -5.71 10.08
C MET A 1 21.29 -4.25 10.29
N GLY A 2 22.46 -3.83 9.80
CA GLY A 2 22.84 -2.40 9.83
C GLY A 2 22.00 -1.57 8.87
N VAL A 3 21.79 -0.28 9.16
CA VAL A 3 20.86 0.59 8.42
C VAL A 3 21.13 0.63 6.91
N PHE A 4 22.39 0.65 6.49
CA PHE A 4 22.80 0.69 5.08
C PHE A 4 22.54 -0.61 4.32
N ALA A 5 22.36 -1.73 5.02
CA ALA A 5 21.96 -3.00 4.45
C ALA A 5 20.42 -3.15 4.36
N THR A 6 19.66 -2.10 4.67
CA THR A 6 18.19 -2.13 4.73
C THR A 6 17.57 -0.91 4.05
N ARG A 7 16.24 -0.97 3.85
CA ARG A 7 15.41 0.17 3.46
C ARG A 7 14.71 0.84 4.65
N SER A 8 15.30 0.78 5.85
CA SER A 8 14.76 1.45 7.03
C SER A 8 14.66 2.96 6.82
N THR A 9 13.54 3.53 7.25
CA THR A 9 13.29 4.98 7.30
C THR A 9 14.14 5.67 8.38
N PHE A 10 14.56 4.94 9.41
CA PHE A 10 15.47 5.41 10.45
C PHE A 10 16.92 5.38 9.94
N ARG A 11 17.30 6.39 9.17
CA ARG A 11 18.63 6.53 8.54
C ARG A 11 19.16 7.97 8.65
N PRO A 12 20.49 8.20 8.58
CA PRO A 12 21.08 9.53 8.75
C PRO A 12 20.49 10.60 7.81
N ASN A 13 20.23 10.21 6.56
CA ASN A 13 19.52 11.03 5.58
C ASN A 13 18.21 10.31 5.24
N PRO A 14 17.03 10.77 5.71
CA PRO A 14 15.74 10.09 5.59
C PRO A 14 15.14 10.23 4.18
N ILE A 15 15.88 9.76 3.17
CA ILE A 15 15.51 9.81 1.76
C ILE A 15 15.11 8.42 1.32
N GLY A 16 13.85 8.29 0.89
CA GLY A 16 13.33 7.13 0.17
C GLY A 16 13.45 7.32 -1.34
N MET A 17 13.46 6.22 -2.10
CA MET A 17 13.44 6.23 -3.56
C MET A 17 12.34 5.27 -4.03
N SER A 18 11.48 5.78 -4.90
CA SER A 18 10.38 5.02 -5.49
C SER A 18 10.51 5.07 -7.01
N LEU A 19 10.49 3.90 -7.66
CA LEU A 19 10.37 3.79 -9.11
C LEU A 19 8.89 3.67 -9.44
N ILE A 20 8.37 4.66 -10.18
CA ILE A 20 6.93 4.82 -10.37
C ILE A 20 6.63 5.01 -11.86
N GLU A 21 5.57 4.36 -12.34
CA GLU A 21 5.05 4.56 -13.69
C GLU A 21 4.46 5.97 -13.84
N LEU A 22 4.87 6.71 -14.87
CA LEU A 22 4.23 7.96 -15.28
C LEU A 22 3.09 7.65 -16.26
N LYS A 23 1.84 7.87 -15.83
CA LYS A 23 0.64 7.67 -16.64
C LYS A 23 0.26 8.89 -17.47
N GLY A 24 0.70 10.08 -17.07
CA GLY A 24 0.45 11.29 -17.82
C GLY A 24 0.88 12.55 -17.08
N ILE A 25 0.86 13.67 -17.82
CA ILE A 25 1.19 15.00 -17.31
C ILE A 25 0.01 15.91 -17.62
N ARG A 26 -0.46 16.65 -16.62
CA ARG A 26 -1.57 17.61 -16.75
C ARG A 26 -1.10 18.98 -16.28
N CYS A 27 -1.48 20.03 -17.00
CA CYS A 27 -1.22 21.40 -16.59
C CYS A 27 -2.57 22.09 -16.34
N GLN A 28 -2.82 22.56 -15.12
CA GLN A 28 -4.07 23.21 -14.75
C GLN A 28 -3.78 24.35 -13.78
N ASN A 29 -4.41 25.52 -13.98
CA ASN A 29 -4.28 26.67 -13.10
C ASN A 29 -2.82 27.13 -12.83
N GLY A 30 -1.92 26.91 -13.79
CA GLY A 30 -0.48 27.21 -13.63
C GLY A 30 0.31 26.15 -12.88
N GLU A 31 -0.32 25.04 -12.46
CA GLU A 31 0.32 23.92 -11.79
C GLU A 31 0.58 22.76 -12.76
N VAL A 32 1.67 22.02 -12.52
CA VAL A 32 2.00 20.79 -13.24
C VAL A 32 1.69 19.60 -12.33
N ILE A 33 0.84 18.70 -12.81
CA ILE A 33 0.37 17.53 -12.07
C ILE A 33 0.81 16.27 -12.81
N LEU A 34 1.62 15.44 -12.15
CA LEU A 34 2.00 14.13 -12.64
C LEU A 34 0.95 13.10 -12.22
N ALA A 35 0.33 12.44 -13.20
CA ALA A 35 -0.53 11.28 -12.95
C ALA A 35 0.36 10.03 -12.89
N LEU A 36 0.38 9.38 -11.74
CA LEU A 36 1.30 8.28 -11.45
C LEU A 36 0.58 6.92 -11.34
N GLY A 37 1.33 5.84 -11.50
CA GLY A 37 0.90 4.47 -11.23
C GLY A 37 0.82 4.16 -9.74
N SER A 38 1.03 2.89 -9.40
CA SER A 38 1.07 2.46 -7.99
C SER A 38 2.23 3.16 -7.26
N LEU A 39 1.94 3.71 -6.07
CA LEU A 39 2.88 4.40 -5.20
C LEU A 39 3.02 3.66 -3.88
N ASP A 40 4.19 3.80 -3.25
CA ASP A 40 4.49 3.33 -1.89
C ASP A 40 4.72 4.48 -0.89
N LEU A 41 4.14 5.66 -1.18
CA LEU A 41 4.25 6.87 -0.35
C LEU A 41 2.95 7.16 0.40
N VAL A 42 3.07 7.72 1.59
CA VAL A 42 1.93 8.25 2.36
C VAL A 42 1.54 9.61 1.79
N ASP A 43 0.25 9.95 1.83
CA ASP A 43 -0.23 11.28 1.45
C ASP A 43 0.53 12.40 2.19
N GLY A 44 0.85 13.47 1.46
CA GLY A 44 1.66 14.58 1.97
C GLY A 44 3.17 14.30 2.11
N THR A 45 3.67 13.14 1.68
CA THR A 45 5.13 12.87 1.67
C THR A 45 5.85 13.90 0.79
N PRO A 46 6.83 14.67 1.32
CA PRO A 46 7.56 15.66 0.53
C PRO A 46 8.39 15.02 -0.58
N VAL A 47 8.25 15.53 -1.82
CA VAL A 47 9.07 15.12 -2.97
C VAL A 47 10.25 16.07 -3.09
N ILE A 48 11.47 15.52 -3.07
CA ILE A 48 12.71 16.30 -3.13
C ILE A 48 13.30 16.41 -4.54
N ASP A 49 13.01 15.45 -5.40
CA ASP A 49 13.60 15.32 -6.74
C ASP A 49 12.75 14.40 -7.62
N ILE A 50 12.78 14.62 -8.94
CA ILE A 50 12.08 13.81 -9.94
C ILE A 50 13.03 13.59 -11.11
N LYS A 51 13.29 12.33 -11.45
CA LYS A 51 14.18 11.95 -12.56
C LYS A 51 13.52 10.91 -13.46
N PRO A 52 13.79 10.92 -14.79
CA PRO A 52 13.36 9.85 -15.66
C PRO A 52 14.12 8.56 -15.32
N TYR A 53 13.41 7.43 -15.29
CA TYR A 53 14.04 6.12 -15.24
C TYR A 53 14.67 5.78 -16.60
N LEU A 54 15.96 5.49 -16.63
CA LEU A 54 16.76 5.16 -17.80
C LEU A 54 17.14 3.67 -17.73
N PRO A 55 16.42 2.77 -18.43
CA PRO A 55 16.66 1.33 -18.31
C PRO A 55 18.12 0.90 -18.56
N PHE A 56 18.81 1.55 -19.50
CA PHE A 56 20.20 1.22 -19.82
C PHE A 56 21.19 1.53 -18.67
N ALA A 57 20.85 2.47 -17.78
CA ALA A 57 21.70 2.90 -16.68
C ALA A 57 21.26 2.29 -15.34
N GLU A 58 19.96 2.11 -15.14
CA GLU A 58 19.39 1.77 -13.84
C GLU A 58 18.84 0.35 -13.74
N SER A 59 18.56 -0.33 -14.87
CA SER A 59 18.04 -1.70 -14.83
C SER A 59 19.13 -2.70 -14.48
N GLN A 60 18.90 -3.50 -13.43
CA GLN A 60 19.76 -4.61 -13.03
C GLN A 60 18.93 -5.88 -12.83
N PRO A 61 18.46 -6.54 -13.92
CA PRO A 61 17.56 -7.69 -13.81
C PRO A 61 18.17 -8.91 -13.09
N GLN A 62 19.50 -8.97 -13.01
CA GLN A 62 20.24 -10.07 -12.37
C GLN A 62 20.73 -9.72 -10.94
N ALA A 63 20.24 -8.62 -10.36
CA ALA A 63 20.60 -8.23 -8.99
C ALA A 63 20.21 -9.32 -7.99
N ARG A 64 21.09 -9.58 -7.02
CA ARG A 64 20.88 -10.60 -5.97
C ARG A 64 20.72 -9.92 -4.62
N ALA A 65 19.80 -10.43 -3.79
CA ALA A 65 19.58 -9.97 -2.43
C ALA A 65 19.81 -11.10 -1.41
N GLY A 66 20.28 -10.74 -0.21
CA GLY A 66 20.46 -11.67 0.91
C GLY A 66 19.16 -12.01 1.66
N PHE A 67 18.07 -11.32 1.35
CA PHE A 67 16.74 -11.48 1.94
C PHE A 67 15.69 -10.93 0.95
N ALA A 68 14.42 -11.27 1.12
CA ALA A 68 13.31 -10.84 0.24
C ALA A 68 13.59 -11.09 -1.26
N GLN A 69 14.08 -12.29 -1.59
CA GLN A 69 14.40 -12.67 -2.98
C GLN A 69 13.16 -12.79 -3.87
N SER A 70 12.03 -13.15 -3.29
CA SER A 70 10.72 -13.21 -3.93
C SER A 70 9.82 -12.11 -3.38
N ALA A 71 8.90 -11.64 -4.21
CA ALA A 71 7.77 -10.86 -3.73
C ALA A 71 6.97 -11.71 -2.71
N PRO A 72 6.39 -11.09 -1.68
CA PRO A 72 5.48 -11.79 -0.79
C PRO A 72 4.25 -12.24 -1.57
N ASP A 73 3.71 -13.40 -1.20
CA ASP A 73 2.45 -13.90 -1.75
C ASP A 73 1.32 -12.92 -1.36
N THR A 74 0.55 -12.48 -2.36
CA THR A 74 -0.57 -11.54 -2.19
C THR A 74 -1.92 -12.23 -2.38
N ASP A 75 -1.96 -13.52 -2.08
CA ASP A 75 -3.11 -14.39 -2.36
C ASP A 75 -4.15 -14.41 -1.23
N MET A 76 -4.01 -13.56 -0.21
CA MET A 76 -4.97 -13.55 0.89
C MET A 76 -6.32 -13.04 0.39
N GLN A 77 -7.31 -13.93 0.34
CA GLN A 77 -8.64 -13.60 -0.12
C GLN A 77 -9.27 -12.59 0.85
N VAL A 78 -9.78 -11.48 0.30
CA VAL A 78 -10.46 -10.44 1.08
C VAL A 78 -11.96 -10.57 0.89
N CYS A 79 -12.69 -10.79 1.98
CA CYS A 79 -14.14 -10.75 2.05
C CYS A 79 -14.62 -9.56 2.91
N PHE A 80 -15.88 -9.19 2.75
CA PHE A 80 -16.49 -8.06 3.45
C PHE A 80 -17.70 -8.55 4.23
N SER A 81 -17.84 -8.10 5.48
CA SER A 81 -19.03 -8.33 6.28
C SER A 81 -20.25 -7.65 5.63
N PRO A 82 -21.49 -8.06 5.97
CA PRO A 82 -22.69 -7.38 5.50
C PRO A 82 -22.71 -5.88 5.84
N ALA A 83 -22.18 -5.50 7.01
CA ALA A 83 -22.09 -4.10 7.42
C ALA A 83 -21.09 -3.32 6.55
N ALA A 84 -19.93 -3.91 6.27
CA ALA A 84 -18.91 -3.30 5.40
C ALA A 84 -19.41 -3.17 3.95
N GLU A 85 -20.14 -4.15 3.42
CA GLU A 85 -20.76 -4.06 2.08
C GLU A 85 -21.79 -2.92 2.02
N GLN A 86 -22.60 -2.71 3.06
CA GLN A 86 -23.52 -1.58 3.13
C GLN A 86 -22.80 -0.23 3.16
N GLN A 87 -21.71 -0.11 3.94
CA GLN A 87 -20.89 1.10 4.00
C GLN A 87 -20.21 1.39 2.65
N LEU A 88 -19.69 0.36 1.97
CA LEU A 88 -19.12 0.48 0.63
C LEU A 88 -20.16 1.00 -0.39
N ALA A 89 -21.37 0.45 -0.36
CA ALA A 89 -22.45 0.90 -1.23
C ALA A 89 -22.80 2.38 -0.99
N HIS A 90 -22.86 2.80 0.27
CA HIS A 90 -23.11 4.21 0.63
C HIS A 90 -22.03 5.15 0.08
N HIS A 91 -20.76 4.73 0.06
CA HIS A 91 -19.63 5.55 -0.40
C HIS A 91 -19.31 5.41 -1.90
N GLN A 92 -20.03 4.55 -2.65
CA GLN A 92 -19.70 4.20 -4.04
C GLN A 92 -19.64 5.42 -4.98
N GLN A 93 -20.52 6.40 -4.78
CA GLN A 93 -20.57 7.59 -5.65
C GLN A 93 -19.31 8.47 -5.49
N ARG A 94 -18.81 8.62 -4.25
CA ARG A 94 -17.62 9.44 -3.96
C ARG A 94 -16.33 8.65 -4.19
N TYR A 95 -16.33 7.36 -3.86
CA TYR A 95 -15.18 6.47 -3.95
C TYR A 95 -15.51 5.20 -4.76
N PRO A 96 -15.62 5.30 -6.10
CA PRO A 96 -16.05 4.18 -6.95
C PRO A 96 -15.10 2.97 -6.94
N HIS A 97 -13.87 3.16 -6.45
CA HIS A 97 -12.84 2.12 -6.38
C HIS A 97 -12.49 1.70 -4.95
N LEU A 98 -13.25 2.14 -3.94
CA LEU A 98 -12.92 1.89 -2.52
C LEU A 98 -12.79 0.40 -2.21
N ARG A 99 -13.73 -0.42 -2.66
CA ARG A 99 -13.70 -1.89 -2.48
C ARG A 99 -12.41 -2.48 -3.02
N ARG A 100 -12.07 -2.17 -4.27
CA ARG A 100 -10.85 -2.64 -4.93
C ARG A 100 -9.61 -2.21 -4.17
N PHE A 101 -9.57 -0.95 -3.73
CA PHE A 101 -8.44 -0.41 -2.99
C PHE A 101 -8.23 -1.13 -1.65
N ILE A 102 -9.28 -1.29 -0.85
CA ILE A 102 -9.23 -2.03 0.42
C ILE A 102 -8.78 -3.47 0.19
N SER A 103 -9.34 -4.16 -0.82
CA SER A 103 -8.94 -5.52 -1.16
C SER A 103 -7.46 -5.62 -1.53
N GLN A 104 -6.94 -4.70 -2.35
CA GLN A 104 -5.53 -4.73 -2.78
C GLN A 104 -4.55 -4.45 -1.64
N VAL A 105 -4.93 -3.63 -0.65
CA VAL A 105 -4.10 -3.39 0.54
C VAL A 105 -4.14 -4.60 1.46
N LEU A 106 -5.33 -5.10 1.79
CA LEU A 106 -5.49 -6.17 2.77
C LEU A 106 -5.05 -7.55 2.25
N ALA A 107 -5.04 -7.77 0.93
CA ALA A 107 -4.50 -8.98 0.30
C ALA A 107 -2.98 -9.14 0.50
N GLN A 108 -2.25 -8.05 0.82
CA GLN A 108 -0.82 -8.09 1.12
C GLN A 108 -0.51 -8.54 2.56
N ASP A 109 -1.55 -8.87 3.35
CA ASP A 109 -1.44 -9.20 4.76
C ASP A 109 -0.63 -8.16 5.57
N PRO A 110 -1.21 -6.98 5.84
CA PRO A 110 -0.52 -5.91 6.56
C PRO A 110 -0.38 -6.18 8.08
N ARG A 111 -0.64 -7.41 8.56
CA ARG A 111 -0.35 -7.77 9.96
C ARG A 111 1.15 -7.59 10.22
N PRO A 112 1.54 -7.19 11.45
CA PRO A 112 2.94 -7.23 11.85
C PRO A 112 3.53 -8.63 11.61
N ALA A 113 4.73 -8.71 11.04
CA ALA A 113 5.33 -9.99 10.63
C ALA A 113 5.40 -11.03 11.76
N TYR A 114 5.59 -10.59 13.01
CA TYR A 114 5.63 -11.45 14.20
C TYR A 114 4.25 -11.98 14.65
N ARG A 115 3.15 -11.58 13.99
CA ARG A 115 1.78 -12.04 14.26
C ARG A 115 1.19 -12.90 13.16
N LYS A 116 1.97 -13.26 12.14
CA LYS A 116 1.48 -14.07 11.02
C LYS A 116 1.11 -15.49 11.45
N ASP A 117 1.82 -16.03 12.43
CA ASP A 117 1.63 -17.37 12.99
C ASP A 117 0.68 -17.42 14.20
N ASP A 118 0.09 -16.27 14.57
CA ASP A 118 -0.84 -16.19 15.69
C ASP A 118 -2.23 -16.69 15.26
N ASN A 119 -2.74 -17.71 15.96
CA ASN A 119 -4.03 -18.33 15.68
C ASN A 119 -5.21 -17.58 16.34
N GLU A 120 -4.94 -16.53 17.11
CA GLU A 120 -5.99 -15.72 17.72
C GLU A 120 -6.69 -14.83 16.69
N SER A 121 -8.03 -14.88 16.66
CA SER A 121 -8.84 -13.98 15.84
C SER A 121 -8.82 -12.57 16.42
N ARG A 122 -7.79 -11.80 16.08
CA ARG A 122 -7.62 -10.41 16.50
C ARG A 122 -8.15 -9.46 15.45
N GLU A 123 -8.74 -8.38 15.93
CA GLU A 123 -9.12 -7.25 15.09
C GLU A 123 -7.94 -6.29 14.93
N TYR A 124 -7.78 -5.81 13.72
CA TYR A 124 -6.80 -4.84 13.28
C TYR A 124 -7.54 -3.64 12.67
N ALA A 125 -6.84 -2.51 12.60
CA ALA A 125 -7.33 -1.33 11.90
C ALA A 125 -6.21 -0.75 11.02
N VAL A 126 -6.59 -0.26 9.85
CA VAL A 126 -5.69 0.49 8.96
C VAL A 126 -6.41 1.72 8.43
N LEU A 127 -5.73 2.86 8.45
CA LEU A 127 -6.25 4.10 7.88
C LEU A 127 -6.06 4.09 6.37
N LEU A 128 -7.18 4.06 5.63
CA LEU A 128 -7.21 4.12 4.17
C LEU A 128 -8.12 5.25 3.74
N LEU A 129 -7.55 6.28 3.10
CA LEU A 129 -8.23 7.55 2.83
C LEU A 129 -8.72 8.18 4.16
N GLU A 130 -10.03 8.41 4.28
CA GLU A 130 -10.68 8.93 5.48
C GLU A 130 -11.31 7.84 6.36
N PHE A 131 -11.03 6.56 6.08
CA PHE A 131 -11.65 5.42 6.76
C PHE A 131 -10.66 4.66 7.64
N ASN A 132 -11.01 4.46 8.89
CA ASN A 132 -10.44 3.42 9.74
C ASN A 132 -11.09 2.09 9.35
N VAL A 133 -10.41 1.35 8.47
CA VAL A 133 -10.89 0.04 8.01
C VAL A 133 -10.56 -0.99 9.07
N ARG A 134 -11.58 -1.52 9.74
CA ARG A 134 -11.46 -2.60 10.72
C ARG A 134 -11.55 -3.95 10.03
N TRP A 135 -10.64 -4.85 10.36
CA TRP A 135 -10.55 -6.16 9.72
C TRP A 135 -9.95 -7.20 10.67
N ARG A 136 -10.10 -8.47 10.31
CA ARG A 136 -9.47 -9.60 11.01
C ARG A 136 -9.04 -10.67 10.02
N VAL A 137 -8.22 -11.60 10.48
CA VAL A 137 -7.83 -12.78 9.70
C VAL A 137 -8.53 -14.01 10.27
N ILE A 138 -9.17 -14.79 9.40
CA ILE A 138 -9.77 -16.09 9.71
C ILE A 138 -9.14 -17.12 8.77
N GLY A 139 -8.29 -17.99 9.30
CA GLY A 139 -7.52 -18.92 8.48
C GLY A 139 -6.58 -18.18 7.51
N GLN A 140 -6.83 -18.33 6.20
CA GLN A 140 -6.09 -17.63 5.12
C GLN A 140 -6.93 -16.54 4.43
N GLN A 141 -7.95 -16.02 5.11
CA GLN A 141 -8.83 -14.99 4.58
C GLN A 141 -8.81 -13.75 5.47
N THR A 142 -8.79 -12.59 4.84
CA THR A 142 -9.04 -11.31 5.51
C THR A 142 -10.53 -10.99 5.42
N GLU A 143 -11.16 -10.76 6.56
CA GLU A 143 -12.53 -10.26 6.64
C GLU A 143 -12.53 -8.79 7.06
N VAL A 144 -13.12 -7.93 6.23
CA VAL A 144 -13.37 -6.52 6.55
C VAL A 144 -14.66 -6.40 7.35
N LEU A 145 -14.56 -5.82 8.55
CA LEU A 145 -15.65 -5.71 9.52
C LEU A 145 -16.44 -4.41 9.35
N SER A 146 -15.74 -3.28 9.26
CA SER A 146 -16.34 -1.95 9.09
C SER A 146 -15.37 -0.93 8.47
N LEU A 147 -15.96 0.14 7.92
CA LEU A 147 -15.29 1.33 7.42
C LEU A 147 -15.73 2.52 8.28
N ASP A 148 -15.02 2.75 9.39
CA ASP A 148 -15.39 3.81 10.34
C ASP A 148 -14.79 5.15 9.87
N PRO A 149 -15.54 6.25 9.81
CA PRO A 149 -14.97 7.56 9.47
C PRO A 149 -13.95 8.00 10.53
N ARG A 150 -12.93 8.74 10.08
CA ARG A 150 -11.91 9.31 10.96
C ARG A 150 -12.44 10.44 11.84
#